data_AF-T1G082-F1
#
_entry.id   AF-T1G082-F1
#
_cell.length_a   1.000
_cell.length_b   1.000
_cell.length_c   1.000
_cell.angle_alpha   90.00
_cell.angle_beta   90.00
_cell.angle_gamma   90.00
#
_symmetry.space_group_name_H-M   'P 1'
#
loop_
_entity.id
_entity.type
_entity.pdbx_description
1 polymer ?
#
loop_
_entity_poly.entity_id
_entity_poly.type
_entity_poly.pdbx_seq_one_letter_code
_entity_poly.pdbx_strand_id
1 'polypeptide(L)' 'ELNECASNPCLNAATCLNLVNQFKCICTDEFTGTHCQHGNDDDDDDDMMMKMIVAMMVMIVQTMLKVV' A
#
# COMPACT_ATOMS: atom_id res chain seq x y z
N GLU A 1 -4.83 24.34 9.00
CA GLU A 1 -4.09 23.30 8.27
C GLU A 1 -4.30 23.52 6.78
N LEU A 2 -3.26 23.27 5.99
CA LEU A 2 -3.41 23.17 4.54
C LEU A 2 -3.93 21.77 4.21
N ASN A 3 -4.65 21.64 3.09
CA ASN A 3 -5.03 20.34 2.55
C ASN A 3 -4.16 20.08 1.32
N GLU A 4 -3.04 19.41 1.53
CA GLU A 4 -2.09 18.99 0.51
C GLU A 4 -2.73 18.03 -0.51
N CYS A 5 -3.84 17.37 -0.16
CA CYS A 5 -4.62 16.55 -1.09
C CYS A 5 -5.56 17.35 -2.01
N ALA A 6 -5.76 18.65 -1.79
CA ALA A 6 -6.71 19.45 -2.57
C ALA A 6 -6.36 19.55 -4.07
N SER A 7 -5.08 19.39 -4.41
CA SER A 7 -4.60 19.37 -5.81
C SER A 7 -4.70 17.99 -6.47
N ASN A 8 -5.27 16.98 -5.80
CA ASN A 8 -5.33 15.59 -6.25
C ASN A 8 -3.96 15.07 -6.74
N PRO A 9 -2.92 15.07 -5.88
CA PRO A 9 -1.57 14.70 -6.30
C PRO A 9 -1.43 13.21 -6.64
N CYS A 10 -2.29 12.33 -6.10
CA CYS A 10 -2.19 10.89 -6.28
C CYS A 10 -2.84 10.42 -7.60
N LEU A 11 -2.14 9.56 -8.33
CA LEU A 11 -2.58 9.00 -9.61
C LEU A 11 -3.15 7.58 -9.44
N ASN A 12 -3.67 7.01 -10.53
CA ASN A 12 -4.05 5.60 -10.62
C ASN A 12 -5.00 5.10 -9.53
N ALA A 13 -6.03 5.91 -9.23
CA ALA A 13 -7.04 5.63 -8.20
C ALA A 13 -6.48 5.45 -6.77
N ALA A 14 -5.29 5.97 -6.50
CA ALA A 14 -4.70 5.97 -5.17
C ALA A 14 -5.43 6.93 -4.21
N THR A 15 -5.42 6.58 -2.92
CA THR A 15 -6.04 7.41 -1.88
C THR A 15 -5.02 8.44 -1.37
N CYS A 16 -5.39 9.73 -1.36
CA CYS A 16 -4.56 10.76 -0.77
C CYS A 16 -4.83 10.92 0.72
N LEU A 17 -3.77 10.82 1.54
CA LEU A 17 -3.81 11.08 2.97
C LEU A 17 -3.19 12.46 3.25
N ASN A 18 -4.00 13.35 3.82
CA ASN A 18 -3.55 14.66 4.28
C ASN A 18 -2.80 14.54 5.61
N LEU A 19 -1.61 15.12 5.70
CA LEU A 19 -0.75 15.11 6.89
C LEU A 19 -0.29 16.53 7.22
N VAL A 20 0.36 16.74 8.37
CA VAL A 20 0.85 18.07 8.75
C VAL A 20 1.99 18.49 7.84
N ASN A 21 1.78 19.50 6.99
CA ASN A 21 2.73 20.05 6.01
C ASN A 21 3.18 19.07 4.92
N GLN A 22 2.46 17.96 4.71
CA GLN A 22 2.80 16.96 3.70
C GLN A 22 1.57 16.12 3.30
N PHE A 23 1.70 15.33 2.23
CA PHE A 23 0.70 14.31 1.88
C PHE A 23 1.38 12.95 1.72
N LYS A 24 0.58 11.89 1.79
CA LYS A 24 1.00 10.54 1.43
C LYS A 24 -0.04 9.91 0.52
N CYS A 25 0.39 9.40 -0.64
CA CYS A 25 -0.47 8.58 -1.48
C CYS A 25 -0.43 7.12 -1.00
N ILE A 26 -1.60 6.53 -0.81
CA ILE A 26 -1.79 5.12 -0.57
C ILE A 26 -2.08 4.48 -1.93
N CYS A 27 -1.04 3.92 -2.54
CA CYS A 27 -1.13 3.26 -3.83
C CYS A 27 -1.86 1.91 -3.72
N THR A 28 -2.48 1.49 -4.81
CA THR A 28 -2.96 0.12 -4.98
C THR A 28 -1.77 -0.81 -5.27
N ASP A 29 -1.99 -2.11 -5.14
CA ASP A 29 -0.93 -3.13 -5.25
C ASP A 29 -0.20 -3.14 -6.61
N GLU A 30 -0.80 -2.54 -7.64
CA GLU A 30 -0.28 -2.46 -9.01
C GLU A 30 0.50 -1.15 -9.29
N PHE A 31 0.62 -0.23 -8.32
CA PHE A 31 1.31 1.04 -8.54
C PHE A 31 2.25 1.43 -7.39
N THR A 32 3.35 2.10 -7.75
CA THR A 32 4.37 2.59 -6.82
C THR A 32 4.81 4.03 -7.13
N GLY A 33 5.63 4.59 -6.24
CA GLY A 33 6.12 5.97 -6.30
C GLY A 33 5.32 6.94 -5.43
N THR A 34 5.88 8.13 -5.20
CA THR A 34 5.29 9.15 -4.29
C THR A 34 3.87 9.56 -4.68
N HIS A 35 3.56 9.54 -5.98
CA HIS A 35 2.24 9.87 -6.51
C HIS A 35 1.55 8.64 -7.12
N CYS A 36 2.07 7.42 -6.87
CA CYS A 36 1.59 6.17 -7.48
C CYS A 36 1.66 6.19 -9.01
N GLN A 37 2.68 6.85 -9.58
CA GLN A 37 2.80 7.07 -11.03
C GLN A 37 3.48 5.94 -11.79
N HIS A 38 4.17 5.02 -11.09
CA HIS A 38 4.81 3.87 -11.73
C HIS A 38 3.86 2.68 -11.65
N GLY A 39 3.52 2.09 -12.79
CA GLY A 39 2.85 0.79 -12.82
C GLY A 39 3.86 -0.29 -12.47
N ASN A 40 3.43 -1.28 -11.68
CA ASN A 40 4.21 -2.46 -11.36
C ASN A 40 4.11 -3.44 -12.54
N ASP A 41 4.50 -3.00 -13.74
CA ASP A 41 4.52 -3.82 -14.96
C ASP A 41 5.88 -4.53 -15.14
N ASP A 42 6.83 -4.28 -14.24
CA ASP A 42 8.20 -4.81 -14.28
C ASP A 42 8.48 -5.68 -13.03
N ASP A 43 8.95 -6.90 -13.30
CA ASP A 43 9.33 -7.97 -12.39
C ASP A 43 10.12 -7.54 -11.13
N ASP A 44 9.47 -7.45 -9.95
CA ASP A 44 10.09 -7.48 -8.62
C ASP A 44 9.41 -8.56 -7.74
N ASP A 45 9.71 -9.81 -8.10
CA ASP A 45 9.14 -11.07 -7.60
C ASP A 45 9.60 -11.46 -6.15
N ASP A 46 9.76 -10.51 -5.21
CA ASP A 46 10.25 -10.84 -3.85
C ASP A 46 9.47 -10.24 -2.66
N ASP A 47 8.52 -9.30 -2.83
CA ASP A 47 7.74 -8.75 -1.69
C ASP A 47 6.26 -9.19 -1.65
N MET A 48 5.61 -9.41 -2.80
CA MET A 48 4.19 -9.81 -2.83
C MET A 48 3.99 -11.28 -2.41
N MET A 49 4.92 -12.16 -2.78
CA MET A 49 4.91 -13.56 -2.33
C MET A 49 5.14 -13.62 -0.82
N MET A 50 6.02 -12.78 -0.27
CA MET A 50 6.25 -12.71 1.17
C MET A 50 5.07 -12.04 1.91
N LYS A 51 4.35 -11.08 1.34
CA LYS A 51 3.11 -10.55 1.92
C LYS A 51 1.97 -11.56 1.92
N MET A 52 1.79 -12.33 0.85
CA MET A 52 0.81 -13.43 0.80
C MET A 52 1.21 -14.56 1.76
N ILE A 53 2.48 -14.97 1.80
CA ILE A 53 2.98 -16.01 2.71
C ILE A 53 2.98 -15.52 4.16
N VAL A 54 3.39 -14.29 4.47
CA VAL A 54 3.38 -13.74 5.83
C VAL A 54 1.95 -13.47 6.27
N ALA A 55 1.06 -12.95 5.42
CA ALA A 55 -0.36 -12.83 5.76
C ALA A 55 -0.99 -14.21 5.97
N MET A 56 -0.68 -15.21 5.15
CA MET A 56 -1.14 -16.60 5.36
C MET A 56 -0.52 -17.23 6.60
N MET A 57 0.78 -17.07 6.85
CA MET A 57 1.47 -17.59 8.04
C MET A 57 0.97 -16.90 9.31
N VAL A 58 0.75 -15.57 9.27
CA VAL A 58 0.19 -14.79 10.37
C VAL A 58 -1.28 -15.15 10.55
N MET A 59 -2.09 -15.31 9.50
CA MET A 59 -3.47 -15.76 9.61
C MET A 59 -3.56 -17.20 10.09
N ILE A 60 -2.70 -18.11 9.61
CA ILE A 60 -2.63 -19.50 10.07
C ILE A 60 -2.17 -19.51 11.53
N VAL A 61 -1.11 -18.83 11.92
CA VAL A 61 -0.65 -18.75 13.31
C VAL A 61 -1.68 -18.08 14.21
N GLN A 62 -2.34 -17.01 13.77
CA GLN A 62 -3.44 -16.36 14.50
C GLN A 62 -4.68 -17.24 14.58
N THR A 63 -4.96 -18.06 13.57
CA THR A 63 -6.08 -19.00 13.57
C THR A 63 -5.75 -20.19 14.46
N MET A 64 -4.55 -20.75 14.37
CA MET A 64 -4.07 -21.83 15.23
C MET A 64 -3.98 -21.38 16.69
N LEU A 65 -3.56 -20.14 16.99
CA LEU A 65 -3.59 -19.58 18.34
C LEU A 65 -5.02 -19.29 18.85
N LYS A 66 -5.99 -19.15 17.95
CA LYS A 66 -7.42 -19.08 18.30
C LYS A 66 -8.06 -20.48 18.42
N VAL A 67 -7.40 -21.52 17.90
CA VAL A 67 -7.85 -22.91 17.85
C VAL A 67 -7.15 -23.80 18.90
N VAL A 68 -5.97 -23.38 19.39
CA VAL A 68 -5.27 -23.90 20.57
C VAL A 68 -5.76 -23.17 21.81
#